data_AF-A0A9W9ZKI3-F1
#
_entry.id   AF-A0A9W9ZKI3-F1
#
_cell.length_a   1.000
_cell.length_b   1.000
_cell.length_c   1.000
_cell.angle_alpha   90.00
_cell.angle_beta   90.00
_cell.angle_gamma   90.00
#
_symmetry.space_group_name_H-M   'P 1'
#
loop_
_entity.id
_entity.type
_entity.pdbx_description
1 polymer ?
#
loop_
_entity_poly.entity_id
_entity_poly.type
_entity_poly.pdbx_seq_one_letter_code
_entity_poly.pdbx_strand_id
1 'polypeptide(L)'
;FTELLDSVLHYLLPSWNYSAGSFKDLEAIRQLLPLSKHRTVLIEKVIRESQSGSPAHMPKLFINRRSAAEHRADPKQDPDAKHSIVTQLYEGLKQEKCGVKLDYRWSARYDQWWECKFVSEGIIDQGGGFRDSLADMAEELCPSSVDAPIPVPFFIRSPNQLHDTSNVNRDAYMPNSSCKQFSKFEWIGMLMGACLRSNREHLVLSLPSFVWRQLVGEKVTWSRDFVTVDSAQVKLLESLESSDKDSFNMKFGGVLTYTAVLSDNTLVNLVPGGADKFVDYEDRTEYIRLVRNCRMCEGKMQIEAMRRVFLKFFPRQYSTFLPGRNWRGELCGDPDLTVESLKKC
;
A
#
# COMPACT_ATOMS: atom_id res chain seq x y z
N PHE A 1 -11.19 -24.39 -23.16
CA PHE A 1 -11.91 -23.25 -22.55
C PHE A 1 -11.12 -21.94 -22.71
N THR A 2 -9.89 -21.86 -22.21
CA THR A 2 -9.03 -20.66 -22.36
C THR A 2 -8.76 -20.27 -23.81
N GLU A 3 -8.46 -21.24 -24.68
CA GLU A 3 -8.30 -20.98 -26.13
C GLU A 3 -9.59 -20.46 -26.78
N LEU A 4 -10.75 -20.98 -26.37
CA LEU A 4 -12.04 -20.50 -26.83
C LEU A 4 -12.28 -19.06 -26.35
N LEU A 5 -12.03 -18.78 -25.06
CA LEU A 5 -12.13 -17.44 -24.47
C LEU A 5 -11.24 -16.44 -25.22
N ASP A 6 -9.99 -16.79 -25.48
CA ASP A 6 -9.05 -15.95 -26.24
C ASP A 6 -9.54 -15.72 -27.68
N SER A 7 -10.10 -16.75 -28.33
CA SER A 7 -10.64 -16.66 -29.70
C SER A 7 -11.93 -15.86 -29.83
N VAL A 8 -12.63 -15.60 -28.72
CA VAL A 8 -13.86 -14.78 -28.72
C VAL A 8 -13.69 -13.45 -28.02
N LEU A 9 -12.56 -13.23 -27.36
CA LEU A 9 -12.31 -12.04 -26.54
C LEU A 9 -12.41 -10.77 -27.39
N HIS A 10 -11.90 -10.78 -28.62
CA HIS A 10 -11.99 -9.65 -29.54
C HIS A 10 -13.42 -9.37 -30.05
N TYR A 11 -14.33 -10.35 -29.98
CA TYR A 11 -15.76 -10.18 -30.28
C TYR A 11 -16.58 -9.72 -29.06
N LEU A 12 -16.17 -10.11 -27.85
CA LEU A 12 -16.78 -9.67 -26.58
C LEU A 12 -16.39 -8.24 -26.18
N LEU A 13 -15.34 -7.71 -26.80
CA LEU A 13 -14.75 -6.39 -26.55
C LEU A 13 -14.97 -5.48 -27.77
N PRO A 14 -16.22 -5.25 -28.23
CA PRO A 14 -16.52 -4.76 -29.58
C PRO A 14 -15.62 -3.58 -29.93
N SER A 15 -15.06 -3.60 -31.14
CA SER A 15 -14.37 -2.49 -31.82
C SER A 15 -14.65 -1.13 -31.15
N TRP A 16 -13.70 -0.69 -30.31
CA TRP A 16 -13.86 0.39 -29.33
C TRP A 16 -14.24 1.74 -29.95
N ASN A 17 -15.53 1.94 -30.20
CA ASN A 17 -16.12 3.25 -30.41
C ASN A 17 -16.44 3.85 -29.03
N TYR A 18 -15.62 4.84 -28.69
CA TYR A 18 -15.56 5.59 -27.43
C TYR A 18 -16.84 6.40 -27.15
N SER A 19 -17.89 5.72 -26.71
CA SER A 19 -19.00 6.37 -26.02
C SER A 19 -19.08 5.88 -24.58
N ALA A 20 -19.18 6.83 -23.65
CA ALA A 20 -19.30 6.56 -22.22
C ALA A 20 -20.61 5.81 -21.95
N GLY A 21 -20.56 4.48 -21.92
CA GLY A 21 -21.74 3.64 -21.66
C GLY A 21 -21.61 2.17 -22.03
N SER A 22 -20.72 1.79 -22.95
CA SER A 22 -20.66 0.43 -23.54
C SER A 22 -19.90 -0.63 -22.72
N PHE A 23 -19.62 -0.42 -21.44
CA PHE A 23 -18.67 -1.26 -20.68
C PHE A 23 -19.28 -2.15 -19.59
N LYS A 24 -20.61 -2.29 -19.53
CA LYS A 24 -21.28 -3.22 -18.59
C LYS A 24 -20.94 -4.70 -18.89
N ASP A 25 -20.62 -5.03 -20.13
CA ASP A 25 -20.35 -6.40 -20.57
C ASP A 25 -19.02 -6.98 -20.03
N LEU A 26 -18.06 -6.11 -19.69
CA LEU A 26 -16.79 -6.51 -19.05
C LEU A 26 -16.96 -7.03 -17.63
N GLU A 27 -18.01 -6.60 -16.93
CA GLU A 27 -18.30 -7.05 -15.57
C GLU A 27 -18.76 -8.51 -15.56
N ALA A 28 -19.47 -8.94 -16.61
CA ALA A 28 -19.95 -10.30 -16.78
C ALA A 28 -18.82 -11.33 -17.03
N ILE A 29 -17.74 -10.91 -17.71
CA ILE A 29 -16.58 -11.78 -17.99
C ILE A 29 -15.38 -11.52 -17.07
N ARG A 30 -15.56 -10.70 -16.02
CA ARG A 30 -14.51 -10.27 -15.08
C ARG A 30 -13.71 -11.42 -14.48
N GLN A 31 -14.36 -12.52 -14.14
CA GLN A 31 -13.69 -13.68 -13.54
C GLN A 31 -12.89 -14.50 -14.55
N LEU A 32 -13.14 -14.31 -15.85
CA LEU A 32 -12.52 -15.07 -16.94
C LEU A 32 -11.30 -14.33 -17.52
N LEU A 33 -11.29 -12.99 -17.47
CA LEU A 33 -10.21 -12.15 -17.98
C LEU A 33 -8.80 -12.47 -17.42
N PRO A 34 -8.63 -12.88 -16.14
CA PRO A 34 -7.33 -13.35 -15.65
C PRO A 34 -6.80 -14.61 -16.34
N LEU A 35 -7.67 -15.40 -16.95
CA LEU A 35 -7.32 -16.66 -17.63
C LEU A 35 -6.91 -16.45 -19.10
N SER A 36 -7.07 -15.24 -19.63
CA SER A 36 -6.77 -14.92 -21.03
C SER A 36 -5.28 -14.65 -21.25
N LYS A 37 -4.72 -15.18 -22.34
CA LYS A 37 -3.33 -14.89 -22.75
C LYS A 37 -3.15 -13.45 -23.25
N HIS A 38 -4.24 -12.78 -23.66
CA HIS A 38 -4.22 -11.40 -24.17
C HIS A 38 -4.33 -10.33 -23.08
N ARG A 39 -4.42 -10.73 -21.80
CA ARG A 39 -4.57 -9.83 -20.65
C ARG A 39 -3.56 -8.67 -20.64
N THR A 40 -2.28 -8.96 -20.83
CA THR A 40 -1.21 -7.95 -20.76
C THR A 40 -1.36 -6.91 -21.87
N VAL A 41 -1.67 -7.37 -23.10
CA VAL A 41 -1.89 -6.48 -24.26
C VAL A 41 -3.11 -5.56 -24.04
N LEU A 42 -4.19 -6.08 -23.44
CA LEU A 42 -5.36 -5.26 -23.10
C LEU A 42 -5.04 -4.21 -22.04
N ILE A 43 -4.30 -4.60 -21.01
CA ILE A 43 -3.82 -3.71 -19.95
C ILE A 43 -2.98 -2.57 -20.54
N GLU A 44 -1.99 -2.88 -21.38
CA GLU A 44 -1.14 -1.89 -22.03
C GLU A 44 -1.94 -0.94 -22.92
N LYS A 45 -2.93 -1.47 -23.65
CA LYS A 45 -3.81 -0.66 -24.51
C LYS A 45 -4.68 0.30 -23.68
N VAL A 46 -5.31 -0.18 -22.62
CA VAL A 46 -6.12 0.63 -21.69
C VAL A 46 -5.26 1.70 -20.99
N ILE A 47 -4.02 1.36 -20.60
CA ILE A 47 -3.06 2.33 -20.08
C ILE A 47 -2.75 3.37 -21.15
N ARG A 48 -2.40 2.97 -22.38
CA ARG A 48 -2.07 3.90 -23.46
C ARG A 48 -3.20 4.88 -23.79
N GLU A 49 -4.44 4.41 -23.84
CA GLU A 49 -5.61 5.25 -24.18
C GLU A 49 -6.04 6.17 -23.04
N SER A 50 -5.71 5.84 -21.79
CA SER A 50 -5.96 6.69 -20.63
C SER A 50 -4.85 7.71 -20.36
N GLN A 51 -3.92 7.89 -21.30
CA GLN A 51 -2.82 8.85 -21.18
C GLN A 51 -3.35 10.28 -21.20
N SER A 52 -2.83 11.11 -20.29
CA SER A 52 -3.00 12.55 -20.32
C SER A 52 -1.84 13.22 -21.06
N GLY A 53 -2.07 14.46 -21.49
CA GLY A 53 -1.00 15.32 -21.98
C GLY A 53 0.03 15.59 -20.88
N SER A 54 1.30 15.74 -21.28
CA SER A 54 2.35 16.18 -20.37
C SER A 54 2.11 17.62 -19.91
N PRO A 55 2.66 18.00 -18.75
CA PRO A 55 2.55 19.35 -18.25
C PRO A 55 3.31 20.34 -19.16
N ALA A 56 2.92 21.62 -19.07
CA ALA A 56 3.56 22.70 -19.84
C ALA A 56 5.08 22.80 -19.58
N HIS A 57 5.51 22.49 -18.36
CA HIS A 57 6.92 22.39 -17.97
C HIS A 57 7.10 21.31 -16.90
N MET A 58 8.32 20.81 -16.79
CA MET A 58 8.70 19.86 -15.74
C MET A 58 8.85 20.62 -14.40
N PRO A 59 8.17 20.20 -13.31
CA PRO A 59 8.41 20.78 -11.99
C PRO A 59 9.86 20.54 -11.57
N LYS A 60 10.50 21.58 -11.04
CA LYS A 60 11.85 21.50 -10.49
C LYS A 60 11.81 21.63 -8.98
N LEU A 61 12.40 20.65 -8.29
CA LEU A 61 12.45 20.58 -6.83
C LEU A 61 13.87 20.75 -6.34
N PHE A 62 14.00 21.44 -5.21
CA PHE A 62 15.25 21.56 -4.47
C PHE A 62 15.09 20.85 -3.13
N ILE A 63 15.73 19.69 -2.98
CA ILE A 63 15.57 18.82 -1.82
C ILE A 63 16.82 18.90 -0.94
N ASN A 64 16.64 19.17 0.35
CA ASN A 64 17.71 19.14 1.32
C ASN A 64 17.75 17.77 2.01
N ARG A 65 18.65 16.90 1.54
CA ARG A 65 18.89 15.58 2.13
C ARG A 65 19.57 15.62 3.49
N ARG A 66 20.39 16.64 3.76
CA ARG A 66 21.06 16.80 5.07
C ARG A 66 20.03 17.00 6.17
N SER A 67 19.10 17.94 5.99
CA SER A 67 18.03 18.17 6.97
C SER A 67 17.10 16.96 7.10
N ALA A 68 16.85 16.23 6.01
CA ALA A 68 16.07 15.00 6.07
C ALA A 68 16.81 13.88 6.82
N ALA A 69 18.13 13.76 6.67
CA ALA A 69 18.94 12.80 7.40
C ALA A 69 18.98 13.12 8.91
N GLU A 70 19.10 14.40 9.27
CA GLU A 70 19.00 14.87 10.66
C GLU A 70 17.62 14.53 11.25
N HIS A 71 16.54 14.81 10.53
CA HIS A 71 15.18 14.44 10.90
C HIS A 71 15.01 12.92 11.06
N ARG A 72 15.56 12.12 10.14
CA ARG A 72 15.49 10.65 10.20
C ARG A 72 16.24 10.11 11.42
N ALA A 73 17.35 10.73 11.81
CA ALA A 73 18.12 10.32 12.98
C ALA A 73 17.37 10.61 14.30
N ASP A 74 16.70 11.75 14.40
CA ASP A 74 15.88 12.11 15.57
C ASP A 74 14.56 12.79 15.18
N PRO A 75 13.51 12.01 14.83
CA PRO A 75 12.22 12.57 14.40
C PRO A 75 11.51 13.41 15.48
N LYS A 76 11.96 13.36 16.73
CA LYS A 76 11.35 14.13 17.84
C LYS A 76 11.65 15.62 17.73
N GLN A 77 12.74 16.00 17.06
CA GLN A 77 13.12 17.41 16.88
C GLN A 77 12.26 18.12 15.83
N ASP A 78 11.63 17.37 14.93
CA ASP A 78 10.69 17.88 13.94
C ASP A 78 9.42 17.00 13.92
N PRO A 79 8.52 17.19 14.92
CA PRO A 79 7.30 16.37 15.07
C PRO A 79 6.34 16.45 13.88
N ASP A 80 6.39 17.54 13.13
CA ASP A 80 5.58 17.76 11.93
C ASP A 80 6.20 17.10 10.68
N ALA A 81 7.42 16.56 10.80
CA ALA A 81 8.23 16.03 9.72
C ALA A 81 8.35 17.01 8.54
N LYS A 82 8.59 18.30 8.82
CA LYS A 82 8.72 19.36 7.81
C LYS A 82 9.94 19.15 6.92
N HIS A 83 11.03 18.65 7.49
CA HIS A 83 12.30 18.44 6.80
C HIS A 83 12.42 17.06 6.17
N SER A 84 11.43 16.17 6.33
CA SER A 84 11.43 14.87 5.66
C SER A 84 11.36 15.03 4.14
N ILE A 85 11.97 14.10 3.41
CA ILE A 85 11.89 14.03 1.95
C ILE A 85 10.44 13.95 1.48
N VAL A 86 9.61 13.13 2.14
CA VAL A 86 8.18 12.99 1.84
C VAL A 86 7.47 14.35 1.90
N THR A 87 7.73 15.15 2.93
CA THR A 87 7.09 16.47 3.07
C THR A 87 7.66 17.49 2.09
N GLN A 88 8.99 17.51 1.89
CA GLN A 88 9.64 18.37 0.90
C GLN A 88 9.09 18.12 -0.53
N LEU A 89 8.93 16.85 -0.91
CA LEU A 89 8.31 16.45 -2.18
C LEU A 89 6.84 16.86 -2.25
N TYR A 90 6.05 16.52 -1.23
CA TYR A 90 4.63 16.82 -1.20
C TYR A 90 4.36 18.33 -1.32
N GLU A 91 5.06 19.15 -0.54
CA GLU A 91 4.91 20.61 -0.57
C GLU A 91 5.45 21.22 -1.87
N GLY A 92 6.59 20.73 -2.37
CA GLY A 92 7.20 21.23 -3.61
C GLY A 92 6.38 20.92 -4.87
N LEU A 93 5.66 19.79 -4.88
CA LEU A 93 4.83 19.35 -6.01
C LEU A 93 3.38 19.84 -5.96
N LYS A 94 3.00 20.60 -4.92
CA LYS A 94 1.72 21.29 -4.90
C LYS A 94 1.58 22.24 -6.09
N GLN A 95 0.39 22.27 -6.68
CA GLN A 95 0.11 23.09 -7.86
C GLN A 95 0.41 24.57 -7.60
N GLU A 96 0.16 25.07 -6.39
CA GLU A 96 0.45 26.47 -6.02
C GLU A 96 1.95 26.78 -5.97
N LYS A 97 2.81 25.76 -5.82
CA LYS A 97 4.26 25.90 -5.72
C LYS A 97 4.97 25.68 -7.05
N CYS A 98 4.60 24.62 -7.77
CA CYS A 98 5.24 24.27 -9.05
C CYS A 98 4.55 24.87 -10.28
N GLY A 99 3.36 25.46 -10.11
CA GLY A 99 2.56 26.08 -11.18
C GLY A 99 1.88 25.08 -12.12
N VAL A 100 1.93 23.78 -11.80
CA VAL A 100 1.47 22.70 -12.67
C VAL A 100 0.61 21.72 -11.89
N LYS A 101 -0.53 21.34 -12.46
CA LYS A 101 -1.33 20.24 -11.93
C LYS A 101 -0.78 18.91 -12.42
N LEU A 102 -0.23 18.10 -11.52
CA LEU A 102 0.33 16.80 -11.85
C LEU A 102 -0.75 15.72 -11.73
N ASP A 103 -1.06 15.09 -12.85
CA ASP A 103 -1.96 13.94 -12.89
C ASP A 103 -1.23 12.60 -13.11
N TYR A 104 0.09 12.66 -13.36
CA TYR A 104 1.04 11.54 -13.47
C TYR A 104 0.63 10.41 -14.45
N ARG A 105 -0.33 10.66 -15.35
CA ARG A 105 -0.83 9.67 -16.34
C ARG A 105 -0.17 9.83 -17.71
N TRP A 106 1.01 10.43 -17.75
CA TRP A 106 1.68 10.83 -18.99
C TRP A 106 2.13 9.63 -19.82
N SER A 107 2.58 9.92 -21.04
CA SER A 107 3.08 8.92 -21.97
C SER A 107 4.32 8.21 -21.43
N ALA A 108 4.51 6.93 -21.79
CA ALA A 108 5.70 6.13 -21.44
C ALA A 108 7.03 6.65 -22.00
N ARG A 109 6.98 7.75 -22.78
CA ARG A 109 8.18 8.49 -23.22
C ARG A 109 8.78 9.32 -22.08
N TYR A 110 8.02 9.62 -21.03
CA TYR A 110 8.50 10.31 -19.84
C TYR A 110 8.95 9.27 -18.81
N ASP A 111 10.20 9.39 -18.38
CA ASP A 111 10.86 8.57 -17.37
C ASP A 111 10.97 9.27 -16.00
N GLN A 112 10.41 10.47 -15.88
CA GLN A 112 10.41 11.25 -14.64
C GLN A 112 9.19 12.16 -14.53
N TRP A 113 8.76 12.44 -13.30
CA TRP A 113 7.63 13.35 -13.00
C TRP A 113 8.03 14.70 -12.44
N TRP A 114 9.30 14.83 -12.01
CA TRP A 114 9.90 16.08 -11.57
C TRP A 114 11.41 16.03 -11.77
N GLU A 115 12.02 17.19 -11.97
CA GLU A 115 13.47 17.36 -11.89
C GLU A 115 13.86 17.56 -10.43
N CYS A 116 14.77 16.75 -9.92
CA CYS A 116 15.26 16.86 -8.55
C CYS A 116 16.68 17.44 -8.52
N LYS A 117 16.90 18.46 -7.67
CA LYS A 117 18.21 19.01 -7.35
C LYS A 117 18.45 18.93 -5.85
N PHE A 118 19.45 18.17 -5.44
CA PHE A 118 19.82 18.08 -4.04
C PHE A 118 20.64 19.30 -3.62
N VAL A 119 20.16 20.01 -2.61
CA VAL A 119 20.81 21.21 -2.10
C VAL A 119 22.17 20.83 -1.54
N SER A 120 23.22 21.55 -1.93
CA SER A 120 24.62 21.33 -1.51
C SER A 120 25.29 20.01 -1.96
N GLU A 121 24.60 19.20 -2.76
CA GLU A 121 25.18 18.04 -3.44
C GLU A 121 25.32 18.41 -4.92
N GLY A 122 26.54 18.59 -5.42
CA GLY A 122 26.83 19.11 -6.77
C GLY A 122 26.45 18.15 -7.92
N ILE A 123 25.22 17.64 -7.95
CA ILE A 123 24.74 16.61 -8.86
C ILE A 123 24.29 17.25 -10.18
N ILE A 124 24.99 16.89 -11.25
CA ILE A 124 24.80 17.39 -12.61
C ILE A 124 23.80 16.51 -13.40
N ASP A 125 23.70 15.23 -13.06
CA ASP A 125 22.82 14.27 -13.75
C ASP A 125 21.33 14.56 -13.51
N GLN A 126 20.53 14.50 -14.57
CA GLN A 126 19.12 14.88 -14.55
C GLN A 126 18.19 13.70 -14.26
N GLY A 127 18.53 12.48 -14.68
CA GLY A 127 17.68 11.29 -14.48
C GLY A 127 17.89 10.58 -13.14
N GLY A 128 19.10 10.68 -12.57
CA GLY A 128 19.42 10.07 -11.27
C GLY A 128 18.62 10.67 -10.12
N GLY A 129 18.54 12.01 -10.04
CA GLY A 129 17.94 12.71 -8.90
C GLY A 129 16.47 12.39 -8.64
N PHE A 130 15.69 12.12 -9.69
CA PHE A 130 14.29 11.72 -9.58
C PHE A 130 14.15 10.36 -8.91
N ARG A 131 14.83 9.32 -9.41
CA ARG A 131 14.80 7.96 -8.83
C ARG A 131 15.35 7.94 -7.42
N ASP A 132 16.42 8.68 -7.20
CA ASP A 132 17.01 8.92 -5.88
C ASP A 132 15.99 9.50 -4.89
N SER A 133 15.22 10.51 -5.31
CA SER A 133 14.19 11.11 -4.45
C SER A 133 13.02 10.16 -4.17
N LEU A 134 12.65 9.29 -5.11
CA LEU A 134 11.67 8.22 -4.90
C LEU A 134 12.18 7.17 -3.91
N ALA A 135 13.46 6.77 -4.03
CA ALA A 135 14.09 5.81 -3.12
C ALA A 135 14.20 6.38 -1.71
N ASP A 136 14.61 7.64 -1.57
CA ASP A 136 14.67 8.32 -0.27
C ASP A 136 13.28 8.43 0.39
N MET A 137 12.26 8.73 -0.42
CA MET A 137 10.86 8.75 0.02
C MET A 137 10.41 7.36 0.47
N ALA A 138 10.73 6.30 -0.28
CA ALA A 138 10.42 4.93 0.09
C ALA A 138 11.07 4.54 1.43
N GLU A 139 12.34 4.88 1.64
CA GLU A 139 13.07 4.62 2.88
C GLU A 139 12.50 5.41 4.07
N GLU A 140 11.94 6.60 3.85
CA GLU A 140 11.21 7.30 4.92
C GLU A 140 9.85 6.66 5.23
N LEU A 141 9.11 6.22 4.22
CA LEU A 141 7.79 5.61 4.40
C LEU A 141 7.88 4.21 5.02
N CYS A 142 8.86 3.42 4.62
CA CYS A 142 9.08 2.04 5.05
C CYS A 142 10.58 1.80 5.30
N PRO A 143 11.15 2.26 6.43
CA PRO A 143 12.57 2.08 6.72
C PRO A 143 13.03 0.63 6.58
N SER A 144 14.17 0.42 5.92
CA SER A 144 14.72 -0.92 5.70
C SER A 144 15.32 -1.51 6.99
N SER A 145 15.83 -0.65 7.87
CA SER A 145 16.35 -1.04 9.19
C SER A 145 15.22 -1.19 10.20
N VAL A 146 15.20 -2.29 10.95
CA VAL A 146 14.21 -2.58 12.00
C VAL A 146 14.40 -1.68 13.23
N ASP A 147 15.65 -1.30 13.50
CA ASP A 147 16.01 -0.47 14.67
C ASP A 147 15.90 1.03 14.36
N ALA A 148 15.76 1.40 13.09
CA ALA A 148 15.58 2.79 12.72
C ALA A 148 14.24 3.34 13.25
N PRO A 149 14.23 4.59 13.76
CA PRO A 149 12.98 5.25 14.12
C PRO A 149 12.13 5.47 12.86
N ILE A 150 10.81 5.56 13.06
CA ILE A 150 9.88 5.85 11.97
C ILE A 150 9.88 7.38 11.74
N PRO A 151 10.36 7.88 10.59
CA PRO A 151 10.56 9.32 10.40
C PRO A 151 9.27 10.05 10.05
N VAL A 152 8.26 9.36 9.51
CA VAL A 152 7.00 9.99 9.08
C VAL A 152 5.78 9.19 9.56
N PRO A 153 4.66 9.85 9.93
CA PRO A 153 3.57 9.18 10.64
C PRO A 153 2.61 8.39 9.74
N PHE A 154 2.94 8.12 8.47
CA PHE A 154 2.01 7.52 7.51
C PHE A 154 1.88 6.00 7.66
N PHE A 155 3.00 5.34 7.96
CA PHE A 155 3.05 3.89 8.12
C PHE A 155 3.70 3.55 9.45
N ILE A 156 3.32 2.40 10.01
CA ILE A 156 3.83 1.84 11.26
C ILE A 156 4.30 0.41 11.02
N ARG A 157 5.24 -0.06 11.84
CA ARG A 157 5.69 -1.46 11.77
C ARG A 157 4.50 -2.38 12.02
N SER A 158 4.36 -3.43 11.21
CA SER A 158 3.37 -4.46 11.51
C SER A 158 3.77 -5.21 12.80
N PRO A 159 2.80 -5.73 13.58
CA PRO A 159 3.10 -6.55 14.77
C PRO A 159 4.03 -7.73 14.47
N ASN A 160 3.95 -8.31 13.27
CA ASN A 160 4.85 -9.38 12.84
C ASN A 160 6.34 -9.02 12.88
N GLN A 161 6.72 -7.74 12.80
CA GLN A 161 8.13 -7.34 12.94
C GLN A 161 8.68 -7.57 14.37
N LEU A 162 7.80 -7.50 15.38
CA LEU A 162 8.17 -7.35 16.80
C LEU A 162 8.32 -8.69 17.55
N HIS A 163 7.65 -9.76 17.11
CA HIS A 163 7.39 -10.90 17.99
C HIS A 163 8.17 -12.20 17.70
N ASP A 164 8.54 -12.49 16.45
CA ASP A 164 9.09 -13.81 16.09
C ASP A 164 10.11 -13.72 14.96
N THR A 165 11.32 -14.24 15.17
CA THR A 165 12.42 -14.22 14.18
C THR A 165 12.18 -15.17 12.99
N SER A 166 11.32 -16.17 13.14
CA SER A 166 10.98 -17.15 12.10
C SER A 166 9.89 -16.68 11.13
N ASN A 167 9.27 -15.53 11.39
CA ASN A 167 8.22 -14.99 10.54
C ASN A 167 8.78 -14.46 9.21
N VAL A 168 8.09 -14.74 8.11
CA VAL A 168 8.47 -14.29 6.75
C VAL A 168 8.00 -12.88 6.41
N ASN A 169 7.13 -12.25 7.22
CA ASN A 169 6.58 -10.90 6.99
C ASN A 169 7.15 -9.85 7.98
N ARG A 170 8.42 -9.97 8.38
CA ARG A 170 9.05 -9.12 9.41
C ARG A 170 9.53 -7.75 8.92
N ASP A 171 9.41 -7.49 7.64
CA ASP A 171 9.77 -6.23 6.99
C ASP A 171 8.54 -5.38 6.67
N ALA A 172 7.33 -5.86 6.99
CA ALA A 172 6.08 -5.28 6.52
C ALA A 172 5.55 -4.13 7.40
N TYR A 173 4.95 -3.12 6.77
CA TYR A 173 4.39 -1.91 7.36
C TYR A 173 2.89 -1.80 7.12
N MET A 174 2.17 -1.23 8.08
CA MET A 174 0.73 -0.98 8.03
C MET A 174 0.45 0.53 7.97
N PRO A 175 -0.61 0.98 7.26
CA PRO A 175 -1.05 2.36 7.35
C PRO A 175 -1.39 2.74 8.78
N ASN A 176 -0.85 3.86 9.27
CA ASN A 176 -1.08 4.33 10.62
C ASN A 176 -2.54 4.79 10.81
N SER A 177 -3.32 4.05 11.58
CA SER A 177 -4.73 4.35 11.88
C SER A 177 -4.91 5.72 12.56
N SER A 178 -3.93 6.17 13.33
CA SER A 178 -3.94 7.45 14.04
C SER A 178 -3.61 8.66 13.15
N CYS A 179 -2.94 8.47 12.01
CA CYS A 179 -2.62 9.57 11.10
C CYS A 179 -3.82 9.94 10.22
N LYS A 180 -4.31 11.18 10.35
CA LYS A 180 -5.48 11.71 9.61
C LYS A 180 -5.12 12.63 8.44
N GLN A 181 -3.84 12.66 8.03
CA GLN A 181 -3.37 13.45 6.88
C GLN A 181 -3.78 12.78 5.55
N PHE A 182 -5.10 12.67 5.30
CA PHE A 182 -5.65 11.92 4.18
C PHE A 182 -5.21 12.44 2.81
N SER A 183 -4.95 13.75 2.67
CA SER A 183 -4.44 14.34 1.42
C SER A 183 -3.04 13.81 1.05
N LYS A 184 -2.19 13.53 2.05
CA LYS A 184 -0.88 12.93 1.82
C LYS A 184 -0.98 11.43 1.50
N PHE A 185 -1.90 10.70 2.14
CA PHE A 185 -2.23 9.32 1.73
C PHE A 185 -2.75 9.27 0.28
N GLU A 186 -3.64 10.18 -0.10
CA GLU A 186 -4.12 10.31 -1.47
C GLU A 186 -2.96 10.53 -2.46
N TRP A 187 -2.01 11.40 -2.11
CA TRP A 187 -0.81 11.66 -2.92
C TRP A 187 0.14 10.45 -2.99
N ILE A 188 0.37 9.73 -1.89
CA ILE A 188 1.11 8.45 -1.91
C ILE A 188 0.41 7.48 -2.85
N GLY A 189 -0.91 7.35 -2.77
CA GLY A 189 -1.70 6.54 -3.70
C GLY A 189 -1.58 6.98 -5.16
N MET A 190 -1.39 8.27 -5.43
CA MET A 190 -1.10 8.78 -6.78
C MET A 190 0.25 8.27 -7.29
N LEU A 191 1.31 8.39 -6.49
CA LEU A 191 2.64 7.91 -6.87
C LEU A 191 2.66 6.40 -7.08
N MET A 192 1.95 5.64 -6.23
CA MET A 192 1.78 4.20 -6.42
C MET A 192 1.14 3.89 -7.78
N GLY A 193 0.07 4.60 -8.15
CA GLY A 193 -0.58 4.44 -9.45
C GLY A 193 0.33 4.83 -10.62
N ALA A 194 1.14 5.88 -10.46
CA ALA A 194 2.07 6.38 -11.46
C ALA A 194 3.22 5.39 -11.73
N CYS A 195 3.89 4.89 -10.67
CA CYS A 195 4.93 3.86 -10.75
C CYS A 195 4.44 2.62 -11.48
N LEU A 196 3.30 2.08 -11.04
CA LEU A 196 2.68 0.90 -11.63
C LEU A 196 2.29 1.08 -13.10
N ARG A 197 1.87 2.29 -13.49
CA ARG A 197 1.55 2.63 -14.88
C ARG A 197 2.79 2.76 -15.75
N SER A 198 3.89 3.28 -15.21
CA SER A 198 5.15 3.46 -15.93
C SER A 198 5.84 2.12 -16.23
N ASN A 199 5.70 1.14 -15.33
CA ASN A 199 6.40 -0.14 -15.34
C ASN A 199 7.94 0.01 -15.47
N ARG A 200 8.48 1.15 -15.03
CA ARG A 200 9.91 1.50 -15.08
C ARG A 200 10.37 2.10 -13.76
N GLU A 201 9.53 2.95 -13.18
CA GLU A 201 9.82 3.63 -11.93
C GLU A 201 9.14 2.91 -10.77
N HIS A 202 9.88 2.72 -9.68
CA HIS A 202 9.47 1.89 -8.56
C HIS A 202 9.38 2.71 -7.27
N LEU A 203 8.31 2.49 -6.51
CA LEU A 203 8.14 2.99 -5.15
C LEU A 203 8.13 1.79 -4.22
N VAL A 204 9.28 1.50 -3.62
CA VAL A 204 9.50 0.28 -2.83
C VAL A 204 8.82 0.41 -1.46
N LEU A 205 7.60 -0.11 -1.35
CA LEU A 205 6.86 -0.15 -0.09
C LEU A 205 6.74 -1.60 0.40
N SER A 206 7.24 -1.90 1.59
CA SER A 206 7.04 -3.22 2.18
C SER A 206 5.71 -3.27 2.91
N LEU A 207 4.61 -3.52 2.19
CA LEU A 207 3.26 -3.65 2.76
C LEU A 207 2.82 -5.12 2.77
N PRO A 208 2.13 -5.61 3.82
CA PRO A 208 1.68 -6.99 3.88
C PRO A 208 0.59 -7.27 2.84
N SER A 209 0.38 -8.54 2.48
CA SER A 209 -0.65 -8.94 1.50
C SER A 209 -2.04 -8.40 1.86
N PHE A 210 -2.34 -8.34 3.17
CA PHE A 210 -3.54 -7.73 3.71
C PHE A 210 -3.79 -6.29 3.21
N VAL A 211 -2.75 -5.44 3.14
CA VAL A 211 -2.88 -4.05 2.69
C VAL A 211 -2.98 -3.99 1.16
N TRP A 212 -2.14 -4.73 0.46
CA TRP A 212 -2.15 -4.78 -1.01
C TRP A 212 -3.51 -5.20 -1.56
N ARG A 213 -4.09 -6.27 -1.01
CA ARG A 213 -5.41 -6.77 -1.41
C ARG A 213 -6.50 -5.73 -1.22
N GLN A 214 -6.48 -4.99 -0.11
CA GLN A 214 -7.45 -3.92 0.13
C GLN A 214 -7.28 -2.74 -0.83
N LEU A 215 -6.04 -2.33 -1.13
CA LEU A 215 -5.76 -1.26 -2.11
C LEU A 215 -6.36 -1.57 -3.49
N VAL A 216 -6.34 -2.84 -3.91
CA VAL A 216 -6.95 -3.28 -5.17
C VAL A 216 -8.42 -3.68 -5.05
N GLY A 217 -8.95 -3.76 -3.83
CA GLY A 217 -10.38 -3.96 -3.57
C GLY A 217 -10.78 -5.42 -3.52
N GLU A 218 -9.81 -6.29 -3.31
CA GLU A 218 -10.06 -7.66 -2.96
C GLU A 218 -10.57 -7.77 -1.52
N LYS A 219 -11.44 -8.75 -1.29
CA LYS A 219 -11.88 -9.09 0.06
C LYS A 219 -10.73 -9.80 0.78
N VAL A 220 -10.43 -9.32 1.99
CA VAL A 220 -9.44 -9.90 2.89
C VAL A 220 -10.12 -10.74 3.96
N THR A 221 -9.46 -11.80 4.42
CA THR A 221 -9.94 -12.67 5.49
C THR A 221 -8.96 -12.73 6.65
N TRP A 222 -9.48 -13.06 7.83
CA TRP A 222 -8.69 -13.17 9.07
C TRP A 222 -7.57 -14.21 8.95
N SER A 223 -7.92 -15.46 8.64
CA SER A 223 -6.99 -16.59 8.66
C SER A 223 -5.93 -16.55 7.57
N ARG A 224 -6.28 -16.03 6.38
CA ARG A 224 -5.36 -16.01 5.22
C ARG A 224 -4.55 -14.73 5.13
N ASP A 225 -5.18 -13.58 5.32
CA ASP A 225 -4.57 -12.30 4.98
C ASP A 225 -4.05 -11.58 6.23
N PHE A 226 -4.81 -11.56 7.33
CA PHE A 226 -4.39 -10.85 8.55
C PHE A 226 -3.18 -11.49 9.25
N VAL A 227 -2.93 -12.79 9.04
CA VAL A 227 -1.71 -13.47 9.49
C VAL A 227 -0.43 -12.79 8.96
N THR A 228 -0.50 -12.12 7.81
CA THR A 228 0.62 -11.35 7.24
C THR A 228 0.89 -10.04 8.00
N VAL A 229 -0.05 -9.58 8.83
CA VAL A 229 0.07 -8.42 9.72
C VAL A 229 0.46 -8.85 11.13
N ASP A 230 -0.30 -9.80 11.69
CA ASP A 230 -0.18 -10.21 13.09
C ASP A 230 -0.55 -11.69 13.27
N SER A 231 0.44 -12.54 13.01
CA SER A 231 0.33 -13.99 13.17
C SER A 231 0.12 -14.43 14.62
N ALA A 232 0.64 -13.68 15.59
CA ALA A 232 0.52 -14.00 17.01
C ALA A 232 -0.92 -13.83 17.47
N GLN A 233 -1.59 -12.73 17.07
CA GLN A 233 -2.99 -12.51 17.39
C GLN A 233 -3.92 -13.50 16.68
N VAL A 234 -3.62 -13.88 15.43
CA VAL A 234 -4.38 -14.93 14.74
C VAL A 234 -4.34 -16.23 15.55
N LYS A 235 -3.14 -16.68 15.95
CA LYS A 235 -2.95 -17.89 16.78
C LYS A 235 -3.62 -17.77 18.15
N LEU A 236 -3.58 -16.59 18.78
CA LEU A 236 -4.23 -16.34 20.06
C LEU A 236 -5.75 -16.51 19.96
N LEU A 237 -6.39 -15.93 18.94
CA LEU A 237 -7.83 -16.07 18.76
C LEU A 237 -8.23 -17.50 18.37
N GLU A 238 -7.42 -18.22 17.60
CA GLU A 238 -7.63 -19.64 17.29
C GLU A 238 -7.52 -20.51 18.57
N SER A 239 -6.56 -20.21 19.44
CA SER A 239 -6.46 -20.86 20.76
C SER A 239 -7.68 -20.56 21.62
N LEU A 240 -8.19 -19.31 21.63
CA LEU A 240 -9.39 -18.95 22.37
C LEU A 240 -10.64 -19.68 21.83
N GLU A 241 -10.76 -19.78 20.51
CA GLU A 241 -11.88 -20.43 19.84
C GLU A 241 -11.95 -21.94 20.14
N SER A 242 -10.78 -22.60 20.17
CA SER A 242 -10.66 -24.05 20.39
C SER A 242 -10.52 -24.47 21.86
N SER A 243 -10.39 -23.53 22.80
CA SER A 243 -10.23 -23.86 24.23
C SER A 243 -11.52 -24.43 24.84
N ASP A 244 -11.36 -25.41 25.72
CA ASP A 244 -12.40 -25.83 26.66
C ASP A 244 -12.52 -24.82 27.82
N LYS A 245 -13.58 -24.98 28.64
CA LYS A 245 -13.91 -24.03 29.72
C LYS A 245 -12.82 -23.96 30.80
N ASP A 246 -12.25 -25.10 31.18
CA ASP A 246 -11.24 -25.15 32.24
C ASP A 246 -9.93 -24.52 31.76
N SER A 247 -9.51 -24.85 30.54
CA SER A 247 -8.34 -24.24 29.89
C SER A 247 -8.50 -22.73 29.71
N PHE A 248 -9.70 -22.27 29.33
CA PHE A 248 -9.98 -20.85 29.18
C PHE A 248 -9.90 -20.12 30.53
N ASN A 249 -10.59 -20.62 31.55
CA ASN A 249 -10.61 -20.00 32.87
C ASN A 249 -9.21 -19.93 33.49
N MET A 250 -8.39 -20.97 33.30
CA MET A 250 -7.02 -21.00 33.78
C MET A 250 -6.12 -19.93 33.11
N LYS A 251 -6.31 -19.68 31.81
CA LYS A 251 -5.44 -18.76 31.04
C LYS A 251 -5.95 -17.32 30.98
N PHE A 252 -7.26 -17.13 30.95
CA PHE A 252 -7.91 -15.86 30.60
C PHE A 252 -8.92 -15.38 31.65
N GLY A 253 -9.36 -16.27 32.55
CA GLY A 253 -10.36 -15.94 33.57
C GLY A 253 -9.89 -14.81 34.49
N GLY A 254 -10.70 -13.75 34.60
CA GLY A 254 -10.38 -12.58 35.43
C GLY A 254 -9.20 -11.73 34.93
N VAL A 255 -8.72 -11.98 33.71
CA VAL A 255 -7.60 -11.22 33.09
C VAL A 255 -8.00 -10.66 31.74
N LEU A 256 -8.66 -11.45 30.89
CA LEU A 256 -9.10 -11.02 29.57
C LEU A 256 -10.28 -10.05 29.70
N THR A 257 -10.11 -8.84 29.19
CA THR A 257 -11.15 -7.81 29.20
C THR A 257 -11.65 -7.53 27.78
N TYR A 258 -12.78 -6.82 27.64
CA TYR A 258 -13.28 -6.36 26.34
C TYR A 258 -12.49 -5.18 25.78
N THR A 259 -11.17 -5.35 25.68
CA THR A 259 -10.24 -4.40 25.09
C THR A 259 -9.40 -5.06 24.02
N ALA A 260 -8.81 -4.25 23.14
CA ALA A 260 -7.82 -4.70 22.17
C ALA A 260 -6.70 -3.67 22.07
N VAL A 261 -5.46 -4.15 21.91
CA VAL A 261 -4.32 -3.31 21.56
C VAL A 261 -4.20 -3.28 20.05
N LEU A 262 -4.22 -2.08 19.46
CA LEU A 262 -4.05 -1.86 18.03
C LEU A 262 -2.57 -1.88 17.62
N SER A 263 -2.30 -1.82 16.32
CA SER A 263 -0.94 -1.94 15.79
C SER A 263 -0.07 -0.72 16.12
N ASP A 264 -0.70 0.41 16.42
CA ASP A 264 -0.03 1.63 16.92
C ASP A 264 0.11 1.66 18.44
N ASN A 265 -0.14 0.52 19.11
CA ASN A 265 -0.16 0.33 20.57
C ASN A 265 -1.29 1.07 21.31
N THR A 266 -2.28 1.61 20.59
CA THR A 266 -3.46 2.19 21.25
C THR A 266 -4.34 1.10 21.85
N LEU A 267 -4.66 1.22 23.15
CA LEU A 267 -5.66 0.39 23.80
C LEU A 267 -7.06 0.92 23.50
N VAL A 268 -7.92 0.08 22.93
CA VAL A 268 -9.31 0.45 22.62
C VAL A 268 -10.30 -0.45 23.34
N ASN A 269 -11.41 0.14 23.76
CA ASN A 269 -12.56 -0.57 24.31
C ASN A 269 -13.38 -1.17 23.15
N LEU A 270 -13.60 -2.49 23.18
CA LEU A 270 -14.44 -3.19 22.20
C LEU A 270 -15.93 -2.99 22.46
N VAL A 271 -16.28 -2.73 23.71
CA VAL A 271 -17.63 -2.38 24.19
C VAL A 271 -17.52 -1.20 25.16
N PRO A 272 -18.60 -0.44 25.42
CA PRO A 272 -18.57 0.64 26.42
C PRO A 272 -18.12 0.13 27.79
N GLY A 273 -17.07 0.75 28.34
CA GLY A 273 -16.43 0.33 29.61
C GLY A 273 -15.72 -1.02 29.54
N GLY A 274 -15.24 -1.42 28.34
CA GLY A 274 -14.66 -2.74 28.12
C GLY A 274 -13.45 -3.09 28.99
N ALA A 275 -12.66 -2.08 29.39
CA ALA A 275 -11.53 -2.25 30.31
C ALA A 275 -11.93 -2.81 31.69
N ASP A 276 -13.16 -2.53 32.15
CA ASP A 276 -13.67 -2.97 33.46
C ASP A 276 -14.55 -4.23 33.36
N LYS A 277 -14.66 -4.82 32.15
CA LYS A 277 -15.49 -5.99 31.87
C LYS A 277 -14.62 -7.16 31.47
N PHE A 278 -14.62 -8.20 32.29
CA PHE A 278 -13.98 -9.46 31.96
C PHE A 278 -14.79 -10.26 30.94
N VAL A 279 -14.08 -11.03 30.12
CA VAL A 279 -14.67 -11.93 29.14
C VAL A 279 -14.85 -13.29 29.79
N ASP A 280 -16.10 -13.74 29.90
CA ASP A 280 -16.42 -15.09 30.34
C ASP A 280 -16.29 -16.10 29.18
N TYR A 281 -16.13 -17.38 29.51
CA TYR A 281 -15.93 -18.44 28.51
C TYR A 281 -17.07 -18.47 27.47
N GLU A 282 -18.29 -18.22 27.91
CA GLU A 282 -19.53 -18.23 27.14
C GLU A 282 -19.57 -17.08 26.13
N ASP A 283 -18.92 -15.95 26.44
CA ASP A 283 -18.86 -14.78 25.58
C ASP A 283 -17.64 -14.74 24.65
N ARG A 284 -16.73 -15.71 24.77
CA ARG A 284 -15.46 -15.73 24.02
C ARG A 284 -15.65 -15.58 22.50
N THR A 285 -16.71 -16.16 21.95
CA THR A 285 -17.02 -16.09 20.50
C THR A 285 -17.36 -14.67 20.08
N GLU A 286 -18.10 -13.94 20.90
CA GLU A 286 -18.43 -12.54 20.65
C GLU A 286 -17.19 -11.65 20.82
N TYR A 287 -16.39 -11.89 21.86
CA TYR A 287 -15.10 -11.22 22.03
C TYR A 287 -14.20 -11.41 20.80
N ILE A 288 -14.03 -12.65 20.32
CA ILE A 288 -13.27 -12.97 19.10
C ILE A 288 -13.81 -12.18 17.91
N ARG A 289 -15.13 -12.14 17.71
CA ARG A 289 -15.76 -11.39 16.63
C ARG A 289 -15.46 -9.89 16.71
N LEU A 290 -15.52 -9.30 17.91
CA LEU A 290 -15.23 -7.89 18.15
C LEU A 290 -13.77 -7.56 17.88
N VAL A 291 -12.82 -8.35 18.38
CA VAL A 291 -11.39 -8.20 18.11
C VAL A 291 -11.13 -8.29 16.60
N ARG A 292 -11.63 -9.34 15.94
CA ARG A 292 -11.48 -9.54 14.49
C ARG A 292 -11.97 -8.32 13.72
N ASN A 293 -13.16 -7.82 14.02
CA ASN A 293 -13.72 -6.66 13.33
C ASN A 293 -12.90 -5.38 13.57
N CYS A 294 -12.52 -5.12 14.82
CA CYS A 294 -11.72 -3.96 15.20
C CYS A 294 -10.38 -3.94 14.45
N ARG A 295 -9.64 -5.05 14.52
CA ARG A 295 -8.30 -5.18 13.95
C ARG A 295 -8.30 -5.18 12.42
N MET A 296 -9.27 -5.86 11.80
CA MET A 296 -9.42 -5.88 10.33
C MET A 296 -9.82 -4.52 9.75
N CYS A 297 -10.32 -3.59 10.57
CA CYS A 297 -10.68 -2.23 10.15
C CYS A 297 -9.59 -1.19 10.46
N GLU A 298 -8.45 -1.59 11.03
CA GLU A 298 -7.31 -0.70 11.22
C GLU A 298 -6.81 -0.16 9.88
N GLY A 299 -6.53 1.14 9.86
CA GLY A 299 -6.01 1.80 8.67
C GLY A 299 -7.01 1.91 7.52
N LYS A 300 -8.27 1.46 7.67
CA LYS A 300 -9.24 1.41 6.56
C LYS A 300 -9.45 2.77 5.90
N MET A 301 -9.53 3.85 6.67
CA MET A 301 -9.69 5.20 6.11
C MET A 301 -8.46 5.66 5.32
N GLN A 302 -7.26 5.30 5.78
CA GLN A 302 -5.99 5.59 5.12
C GLN A 302 -5.83 4.78 3.83
N ILE A 303 -6.20 3.49 3.87
CA ILE A 303 -6.24 2.62 2.69
C ILE A 303 -7.23 3.16 1.66
N GLU A 304 -8.44 3.54 2.09
CA GLU A 304 -9.44 4.14 1.19
C GLU A 304 -8.94 5.46 0.58
N ALA A 305 -8.22 6.30 1.35
CA ALA A 305 -7.61 7.51 0.83
C ALA A 305 -6.58 7.20 -0.29
N MET A 306 -5.64 6.28 -0.05
CA MET A 306 -4.69 5.83 -1.09
C MET A 306 -5.42 5.24 -2.30
N ARG A 307 -6.37 4.33 -2.05
CA ARG A 307 -7.16 3.60 -3.06
C ARG A 307 -7.97 4.54 -3.96
N ARG A 308 -8.60 5.58 -3.39
CA ARG A 308 -9.41 6.55 -4.14
C ARG A 308 -8.66 7.16 -5.32
N VAL A 309 -7.37 7.40 -5.17
CA VAL A 309 -6.57 8.01 -6.23
C VAL A 309 -5.78 6.99 -7.01
N PHE A 310 -5.26 5.95 -6.35
CA PHE A 310 -4.66 4.80 -7.02
C PHE A 310 -5.57 4.24 -8.12
N LEU A 311 -6.86 4.05 -7.83
CA LEU A 311 -7.83 3.59 -8.83
C LEU A 311 -8.15 4.61 -9.93
N LYS A 312 -7.83 5.90 -9.80
CA LYS A 312 -8.03 6.89 -10.88
C LYS A 312 -6.97 6.80 -11.97
N PHE A 313 -5.82 6.18 -11.69
CA PHE A 313 -4.79 5.89 -12.69
C PHE A 313 -5.19 4.80 -13.68
N PHE A 314 -6.20 4.05 -13.29
CA PHE A 314 -6.69 2.87 -13.95
C PHE A 314 -8.13 3.14 -14.36
N PRO A 315 -8.49 3.05 -15.65
CA PRO A 315 -9.89 3.07 -16.04
C PRO A 315 -10.68 2.05 -15.20
N ARG A 316 -11.95 2.31 -14.86
CA ARG A 316 -12.75 1.41 -14.00
C ARG A 316 -12.69 -0.05 -14.47
N GLN A 317 -12.53 -0.26 -15.77
CA GLN A 317 -12.37 -1.53 -16.46
C GLN A 317 -11.05 -2.25 -16.12
N TYR A 318 -9.98 -1.51 -15.83
CA TYR A 318 -8.70 -2.05 -15.36
C TYR A 318 -8.83 -2.66 -13.96
N SER A 319 -9.78 -2.15 -13.14
CA SER A 319 -10.05 -2.70 -11.80
C SER A 319 -10.42 -4.19 -11.81
N THR A 320 -11.02 -4.64 -12.90
CA THR A 320 -11.36 -6.05 -13.19
C THR A 320 -10.12 -6.93 -13.42
N PHE A 321 -9.05 -6.36 -13.95
CA PHE A 321 -7.77 -7.05 -14.12
C PHE A 321 -6.87 -6.94 -12.90
N LEU A 322 -7.29 -6.21 -11.86
CA LEU A 322 -6.46 -6.03 -10.68
C LEU A 322 -6.27 -7.35 -9.87
N PRO A 323 -7.29 -8.21 -9.72
CA PRO A 323 -7.11 -9.39 -8.91
C PRO A 323 -6.03 -10.36 -9.42
N GLY A 324 -5.26 -10.93 -8.49
CA GLY A 324 -4.27 -11.96 -8.78
C GLY A 324 -3.01 -11.52 -9.53
N ARG A 325 -2.70 -10.20 -9.61
CA ARG A 325 -1.36 -9.73 -10.04
C ARG A 325 -0.40 -9.68 -8.86
N ASN A 326 0.88 -9.82 -9.15
CA ASN A 326 1.94 -9.55 -8.18
C ASN A 326 2.16 -8.03 -8.05
N TRP A 327 1.22 -7.32 -7.44
CA TRP A 327 1.29 -5.85 -7.26
C TRP A 327 2.56 -5.40 -6.56
N ARG A 328 3.03 -6.21 -5.60
CA ARG A 328 4.31 -5.98 -4.92
C ARG A 328 5.45 -5.98 -5.93
N GLY A 329 5.57 -7.02 -6.76
CA GLY A 329 6.62 -7.10 -7.78
C GLY A 329 6.51 -6.01 -8.86
N GLU A 330 5.29 -5.65 -9.28
CA GLU A 330 5.10 -4.63 -10.32
C GLU A 330 5.37 -3.21 -9.83
N LEU A 331 5.03 -2.90 -8.56
CA LEU A 331 5.28 -1.58 -8.00
C LEU A 331 6.71 -1.43 -7.47
N CYS A 332 7.18 -2.41 -6.70
CA CYS A 332 8.46 -2.35 -6.00
C CYS A 332 9.63 -2.85 -6.87
N GLY A 333 9.34 -3.42 -8.05
CA GLY A 333 10.31 -4.17 -8.84
C GLY A 333 10.33 -5.64 -8.40
N ASP A 334 10.74 -6.52 -9.32
CA ASP A 334 10.85 -7.95 -9.02
C ASP A 334 12.06 -8.19 -8.10
N PRO A 335 11.86 -8.67 -6.85
CA PRO A 335 12.97 -9.00 -5.96
C PRO A 335 13.67 -10.30 -6.39
N ASP A 336 13.07 -11.11 -7.27
CA ASP A 336 13.64 -12.36 -7.74
C ASP A 336 14.79 -12.09 -8.73
N LEU A 337 15.94 -11.72 -8.19
CA LEU A 337 17.22 -11.94 -8.84
C LEU A 337 17.34 -13.44 -9.10
N THR A 338 17.03 -13.88 -10.32
CA THR A 338 17.30 -15.26 -10.72
C THR A 338 18.77 -15.57 -10.44
N VAL A 339 19.07 -16.81 -10.00
CA VAL A 339 20.45 -17.26 -9.77
C VAL A 339 21.35 -17.01 -10.98
N GLU A 340 20.76 -17.00 -12.18
CA GLU A 340 21.41 -16.65 -13.45
C GLU A 340 21.78 -15.16 -13.58
N SER A 341 20.99 -14.27 -13.00
CA SER A 341 21.28 -12.83 -12.93
C SER A 341 22.42 -12.53 -11.95
N LEU A 342 22.49 -13.28 -10.83
CA LEU A 342 23.59 -13.18 -9.87
C LEU A 342 24.93 -13.70 -10.40
N LYS A 343 24.91 -14.66 -11.34
CA LYS A 343 26.14 -15.20 -11.98
C LYS A 343 26.75 -14.27 -13.03
N LYS A 344 26.07 -13.18 -13.41
CA LYS A 344 26.52 -12.21 -14.42
C LYS A 344 27.09 -10.92 -13.81
N CYS A 345 27.03 -10.78 -12.49
CA CYS A 345 27.81 -9.81 -11.72
C CYS A 345 29.09 -10.49 -11.25
#